data_AF-A0A8H8JYD3-F1
#
_entry.id   AF-A0A8H8JYD3-F1
#
_cell.length_a   1.000
_cell.length_b   1.000
_cell.length_c   1.000
_cell.angle_alpha   90.00
_cell.angle_beta   90.00
_cell.angle_gamma   90.00
#
_symmetry.space_group_name_H-M   'P 1'
#
loop_
_entity.id
_entity.type
_entity.pdbx_description
1 polymer ?
#
loop_
_entity_poly.entity_id
_entity_poly.type
_entity_poly.pdbx_seq_one_letter_code
_entity_poly.pdbx_strand_id
1 'polypeptide(L)'
;MALPEDLKSRIARLESRLEALTGGSLEEDDDNEDSRENDLLNVLRDTCTLVREETRETSSYLAEMVEAAQKIMEKGVGYAYGDADLFDFMPSWAHNDDTGQPLIKESRGLRISLPAGAAREMARIMKIPKDSDDMSKH
;
A
#
# COMPACT_ATOMS: atom_id res chain seq x y z
N MET A 1 -10.88 -1.49 -24.79
CA MET A 1 -9.95 -0.95 -25.80
C MET A 1 -8.62 -1.67 -25.65
N ALA A 2 -7.79 -1.81 -26.69
CA ALA A 2 -6.47 -2.43 -26.52
C ALA A 2 -5.45 -1.38 -26.07
N LEU A 3 -4.61 -1.70 -25.09
CA LEU A 3 -3.54 -0.81 -24.62
C LEU A 3 -2.58 -0.43 -25.77
N PRO A 4 -2.09 0.82 -25.82
CA PRO A 4 -0.96 1.22 -26.65
C PRO A 4 0.27 0.32 -26.42
N GLU A 5 1.06 0.09 -27.47
CA GLU A 5 2.25 -0.78 -27.40
C GLU A 5 3.31 -0.26 -26.41
N ASP A 6 3.43 1.07 -26.28
CA ASP A 6 4.31 1.67 -25.27
C ASP A 6 3.90 1.25 -23.85
N LEU A 7 2.62 1.42 -23.50
CA LEU A 7 2.09 1.03 -22.20
C LEU A 7 2.21 -0.47 -21.95
N LYS A 8 1.91 -1.30 -22.94
CA LYS A 8 2.12 -2.76 -22.84
C LYS A 8 3.57 -3.10 -22.54
N SER A 9 4.53 -2.45 -23.22
CA SER A 9 5.95 -2.70 -23.01
C SER A 9 6.41 -2.29 -21.61
N ARG A 10 5.90 -1.17 -21.08
CA ARG A 10 6.18 -0.70 -19.71
C ARG A 10 5.61 -1.66 -18.66
N ILE A 11 4.38 -2.11 -18.84
CA ILE A 11 3.73 -3.11 -17.97
C ILE A 11 4.51 -4.42 -18.00
N ALA A 12 4.82 -4.96 -19.19
CA ALA A 12 5.58 -6.21 -19.33
C ALA A 12 6.97 -6.13 -18.67
N ARG A 13 7.63 -4.97 -18.73
CA ARG A 13 8.90 -4.73 -18.04
C ARG A 13 8.74 -4.78 -16.52
N LEU A 14 7.65 -4.24 -15.97
CA LEU A 14 7.36 -4.31 -14.54
C LEU A 14 7.03 -5.74 -14.10
N GLU A 15 6.23 -6.47 -14.89
CA GLU A 15 5.91 -7.87 -14.65
C GLU A 15 7.16 -8.74 -14.65
N SER A 16 8.04 -8.57 -15.65
CA SER A 16 9.29 -9.32 -15.75
C SER A 16 10.24 -9.03 -14.57
N ARG A 17 10.32 -7.78 -14.09
CA ARG A 17 11.08 -7.45 -12.88
C ARG A 17 10.51 -8.12 -11.64
N LEU A 18 9.19 -8.12 -11.50
CA LEU A 18 8.53 -8.79 -10.37
C LEU A 18 8.72 -10.32 -10.44
N GLU A 19 8.66 -10.92 -11.62
CA GLU A 19 8.95 -12.33 -11.82
C GLU A 19 10.39 -12.69 -11.48
N ALA A 20 11.36 -11.86 -11.85
CA ALA A 20 12.76 -12.08 -11.49
C ALA A 20 12.97 -12.05 -9.97
N LEU A 21 12.26 -11.16 -9.25
CA LEU A 21 12.30 -11.09 -7.79
C LEU A 21 11.62 -12.28 -7.13
N THR A 22 10.45 -12.68 -7.62
CA THR A 22 9.63 -13.76 -7.03
C THR A 22 10.08 -15.17 -7.44
N GLY A 23 10.85 -15.31 -8.52
CA GLY A 23 11.33 -16.58 -9.07
C GLY A 23 12.73 -16.99 -8.58
N GLY A 24 13.41 -16.14 -7.82
CA GLY A 24 14.68 -16.48 -7.18
C GLY A 24 14.48 -17.51 -6.08
N SER A 25 15.38 -18.50 -5.97
CA SER A 25 15.38 -19.42 -4.84
C SER A 25 15.55 -18.61 -3.54
N LEU A 26 14.68 -18.84 -2.55
CA LEU A 26 14.77 -18.28 -1.20
C LEU A 26 15.97 -18.86 -0.42
N GLU A 27 17.10 -19.12 -1.07
CA GLU A 27 18.33 -19.40 -0.35
C GLU A 27 18.69 -18.12 0.40
N GLU A 28 18.73 -18.26 1.72
CA GLU A 28 18.88 -17.24 2.75
C GLU A 28 20.24 -16.53 2.65
N ASP A 29 20.51 -15.83 1.55
CA ASP A 29 21.54 -14.81 1.48
C ASP A 29 20.96 -13.55 2.16
N ASP A 30 21.11 -13.52 3.48
CA ASP A 30 20.77 -12.41 4.40
C ASP A 30 21.36 -11.07 3.89
N ASP A 31 22.54 -11.11 3.26
CA ASP A 31 23.21 -9.97 2.63
C ASP A 31 22.42 -9.33 1.46
N ASN A 32 21.36 -9.98 0.96
CA ASN A 32 20.55 -9.51 -0.18
C ASN A 32 19.11 -9.13 0.20
N GLU A 33 18.71 -9.14 1.47
CA GLU A 33 17.33 -8.81 1.88
C GLU A 33 16.99 -7.34 1.58
N ASP A 34 17.82 -6.40 2.06
CA ASP A 34 17.67 -4.96 1.79
C ASP A 34 17.59 -4.64 0.28
N SER A 35 18.37 -5.35 -0.55
CA SER A 35 18.34 -5.18 -2.00
C SER A 35 17.01 -5.64 -2.59
N ARG A 36 16.51 -6.80 -2.13
CA ARG A 36 15.23 -7.37 -2.58
C ARG A 36 14.05 -6.50 -2.16
N GLU A 37 14.05 -5.98 -0.94
CA GLU A 37 13.06 -5.01 -0.46
C GLU A 37 13.03 -3.76 -1.36
N ASN A 38 14.20 -3.14 -1.58
CA ASN A 38 14.30 -1.93 -2.39
C ASN A 38 13.87 -2.17 -3.84
N ASP A 39 14.24 -3.30 -4.43
CA ASP A 39 13.85 -3.65 -5.80
C ASP A 39 12.34 -3.87 -5.91
N LEU A 40 11.73 -4.55 -4.95
CA LEU A 40 10.28 -4.72 -4.87
C LEU A 40 9.56 -3.37 -4.72
N LEU A 41 9.99 -2.53 -3.78
CA LEU A 41 9.41 -1.19 -3.56
C LEU A 41 9.53 -0.34 -4.83
N ASN A 42 10.64 -0.44 -5.56
CA ASN A 42 10.82 0.26 -6.82
C ASN A 42 9.82 -0.20 -7.88
N VAL A 43 9.56 -1.51 -8.01
CA VAL A 43 8.53 -2.03 -8.94
C VAL A 43 7.14 -1.51 -8.58
N LEU A 44 6.76 -1.55 -7.30
CA LEU A 44 5.45 -1.08 -6.84
C LEU A 44 5.29 0.44 -7.03
N ARG A 45 6.36 1.21 -6.77
CA ARG A 45 6.38 2.66 -7.00
C ARG A 45 6.27 3.01 -8.47
N ASP A 46 6.99 2.31 -9.34
CA ASP A 46 6.94 2.53 -10.79
C ASP A 46 5.55 2.20 -11.34
N THR A 47 4.91 1.16 -10.81
CA THR A 47 3.52 0.79 -11.12
C THR A 47 2.55 1.91 -10.74
N CYS A 48 2.66 2.46 -9.53
CA CYS A 48 1.87 3.61 -9.10
C CYS A 48 2.12 4.86 -9.96
N THR A 49 3.37 5.07 -10.37
CA THR A 49 3.77 6.21 -11.22
C THR A 49 3.12 6.10 -12.60
N LEU A 50 3.13 4.90 -13.19
CA LEU A 50 2.45 4.60 -14.45
C LEU A 50 0.96 4.95 -14.38
N VAL A 51 0.26 4.51 -13.33
CA VAL A 51 -1.16 4.82 -13.08
C VAL A 51 -1.41 6.33 -13.04
N ARG A 52 -0.55 7.07 -12.32
CA ARG A 52 -0.71 8.52 -12.15
C ARG A 52 -0.46 9.30 -13.43
N GLU A 53 0.45 8.84 -14.30
CA GLU A 53 0.72 9.46 -15.60
C GLU A 53 -0.52 9.40 -16.50
N GLU A 54 -1.09 8.22 -16.72
CA GLU A 54 -2.27 8.11 -17.59
C GLU A 54 -3.52 8.76 -16.99
N THR A 55 -3.63 8.79 -15.65
CA THR A 55 -4.70 9.52 -14.98
C THR A 55 -4.62 11.01 -15.28
N ARG A 56 -3.41 11.59 -15.31
CA ARG A 56 -3.20 13.01 -15.65
C ARG A 56 -3.49 13.30 -17.12
N GLU A 57 -3.19 12.36 -18.00
CA GLU A 57 -3.44 12.49 -19.43
C GLU A 57 -4.90 12.23 -19.83
N THR A 58 -5.76 11.87 -18.86
CA THR A 58 -7.17 11.49 -19.11
C THR A 58 -7.28 10.44 -20.21
N SER A 59 -6.40 9.44 -20.11
CA SER A 59 -6.27 8.38 -21.10
C SER A 59 -7.55 7.55 -21.19
N SER A 60 -7.97 7.23 -22.42
CA SER A 60 -9.11 6.31 -22.65
C SER A 60 -8.83 4.88 -22.21
N TYR A 61 -7.59 4.59 -21.80
CA TYR A 61 -7.09 3.27 -21.41
C TYR A 61 -6.90 3.12 -19.90
N LEU A 62 -7.34 4.10 -19.11
CA LEU A 62 -7.12 4.13 -17.67
C LEU A 62 -7.71 2.89 -16.98
N ALA A 63 -8.87 2.40 -17.43
CA ALA A 63 -9.50 1.22 -16.84
C ALA A 63 -8.64 -0.04 -17.03
N GLU A 64 -8.20 -0.31 -18.26
CA GLU A 64 -7.35 -1.46 -18.58
C GLU A 64 -5.98 -1.35 -17.89
N MET A 65 -5.45 -0.14 -17.74
CA MET A 65 -4.17 0.05 -17.07
C MET A 65 -4.28 -0.09 -15.54
N VAL A 66 -5.37 0.36 -14.93
CA VAL A 66 -5.65 0.11 -13.50
C VAL A 66 -5.78 -1.39 -13.24
N GLU A 67 -6.44 -2.15 -14.12
CA GLU A 67 -6.53 -3.61 -13.99
C GLU A 67 -5.16 -4.29 -14.07
N ALA A 68 -4.30 -3.88 -15.02
CA ALA A 68 -2.95 -4.40 -15.13
C ALA A 68 -2.07 -4.04 -13.92
N ALA A 69 -2.15 -2.79 -13.46
CA ALA A 69 -1.45 -2.33 -12.27
C ALA A 69 -1.90 -3.08 -11.01
N GLN A 70 -3.21 -3.35 -10.88
CA GLN A 70 -3.76 -4.12 -9.76
C GLN A 70 -3.14 -5.52 -9.68
N LYS A 71 -2.99 -6.22 -10.81
CA LYS A 71 -2.36 -7.56 -10.84
C LYS A 71 -0.91 -7.53 -10.35
N ILE A 72 -0.14 -6.52 -10.76
CA ILE A 72 1.24 -6.33 -10.30
C ILE A 72 1.28 -6.06 -8.79
N MET A 73 0.40 -5.17 -8.31
CA MET A 73 0.30 -4.81 -6.89
C MET A 73 -0.10 -6.02 -6.03
N GLU A 74 -1.10 -6.80 -6.43
CA GLU A 74 -1.55 -7.98 -5.70
C GLU A 74 -0.45 -9.05 -5.61
N LYS A 75 0.24 -9.33 -6.72
CA LYS A 75 1.38 -10.26 -6.72
C LYS A 75 2.53 -9.77 -5.85
N GLY A 76 2.86 -8.48 -5.92
CA GLY A 76 3.92 -7.89 -5.12
C GLY A 76 3.60 -7.91 -3.62
N VAL A 77 2.37 -7.60 -3.23
CA VAL A 77 1.89 -7.68 -1.85
C VAL A 77 1.91 -9.13 -1.35
N GLY A 78 1.43 -10.08 -2.16
CA GLY A 78 1.45 -11.50 -1.82
C GLY A 78 2.86 -12.05 -1.60
N TYR A 79 3.82 -11.60 -2.41
CA TYR A 79 5.22 -11.94 -2.23
C TYR A 79 5.80 -11.31 -0.94
N ALA A 80 5.56 -10.02 -0.73
CA ALA A 80 6.18 -9.27 0.38
C ALA A 80 5.73 -9.75 1.77
N TYR A 81 4.45 -10.12 1.92
CA TYR A 81 3.85 -10.51 3.20
C TYR A 81 3.51 -12.00 3.29
N GLY A 82 3.93 -12.79 2.30
CA GLY A 82 3.63 -14.21 2.20
C GLY A 82 4.89 -15.00 1.93
N ASP A 83 5.25 -15.14 0.66
CA ASP A 83 6.30 -16.07 0.23
C ASP A 83 7.70 -15.70 0.74
N ALA A 84 8.02 -14.41 0.81
CA ALA A 84 9.35 -13.93 1.19
C ALA A 84 9.40 -13.26 2.57
N ASP A 85 8.25 -13.02 3.22
CA ASP A 85 8.12 -12.38 4.54
C ASP A 85 9.00 -11.12 4.72
N LEU A 86 9.16 -10.33 3.64
CA LEU A 86 10.05 -9.16 3.56
C LEU A 86 9.61 -8.00 4.46
N PHE A 87 8.36 -7.97 4.91
CA PHE A 87 7.87 -6.87 5.73
C PHE A 87 6.98 -7.39 6.87
N ASP A 88 7.29 -6.96 8.09
CA ASP A 88 6.56 -7.37 9.31
C ASP A 88 5.12 -6.85 9.40
N PHE A 89 4.81 -5.73 8.75
CA PHE A 89 3.56 -5.01 8.96
C PHE A 89 2.84 -4.66 7.66
N MET A 90 1.69 -5.29 7.46
CA MET A 90 0.76 -4.96 6.38
C MET A 90 -0.22 -3.87 6.83
N PRO A 91 -0.34 -2.75 6.09
CA PRO A 91 -1.29 -1.70 6.41
C PRO A 91 -2.73 -2.22 6.41
N SER A 92 -3.58 -1.66 7.29
CA SER A 92 -4.95 -2.15 7.46
C SER A 92 -5.83 -2.08 6.22
N TRP A 93 -5.51 -1.17 5.29
CA TRP A 93 -6.18 -1.04 3.99
C TRP A 93 -5.76 -2.17 3.02
N ALA A 94 -4.56 -2.72 3.12
CA ALA A 94 -4.09 -3.75 2.21
C ALA A 94 -4.66 -5.15 2.50
N HIS A 95 -5.40 -5.32 3.60
CA HIS A 95 -6.16 -6.55 3.87
C HIS A 95 -7.33 -6.66 2.88
N ASN A 96 -7.44 -7.81 2.22
CA ASN A 96 -8.63 -8.16 1.45
C ASN A 96 -9.41 -9.25 2.20
N ASP A 97 -10.60 -8.89 2.70
CA ASP A 97 -11.50 -9.80 3.40
C ASP A 97 -12.00 -10.93 2.48
N ASP A 98 -11.98 -10.74 1.15
CA ASP A 98 -12.47 -11.72 0.16
C ASP A 98 -11.42 -12.78 -0.22
N THR A 99 -10.11 -12.49 -0.09
CA THR A 99 -9.02 -13.42 -0.45
C THR A 99 -8.25 -13.98 0.75
N GLY A 100 -8.78 -13.81 1.96
CA GLY A 100 -8.34 -14.59 3.13
C GLY A 100 -7.13 -14.03 3.88
N GLN A 101 -6.84 -12.74 3.75
CA GLN A 101 -5.92 -12.06 4.67
C GLN A 101 -6.75 -11.33 5.73
N PRO A 102 -7.13 -12.01 6.83
CA PRO A 102 -8.04 -11.44 7.81
C PRO A 102 -7.45 -10.14 8.37
N LEU A 103 -8.29 -9.11 8.47
CA LEU A 103 -8.01 -7.96 9.32
C LEU A 103 -7.44 -8.47 10.65
N ILE A 104 -6.25 -8.00 11.04
CA ILE A 104 -5.72 -8.27 12.36
C ILE A 104 -6.73 -7.68 13.35
N LYS A 105 -7.56 -8.53 13.96
CA LYS A 105 -8.44 -8.10 15.04
C LYS A 105 -7.55 -7.52 16.12
N GLU A 106 -7.76 -6.24 16.43
CA GLU A 106 -7.09 -5.56 17.53
C GLU A 106 -7.32 -6.39 18.81
N SER A 107 -6.33 -7.23 19.14
CA SER A 107 -6.46 -8.18 20.22
C SER A 107 -6.11 -7.45 21.49
N ARG A 108 -7.17 -6.86 22.06
CA ARG A 108 -7.27 -6.04 23.27
C ARG A 108 -7.30 -4.56 22.92
N GLY A 109 -8.52 -4.00 22.94
CA GLY A 109 -8.71 -2.56 23.01
C GLY A 109 -7.73 -1.99 24.03
N LEU A 110 -6.93 -1.02 23.57
CA LEU A 110 -5.82 -0.44 24.30
C LEU A 110 -6.25 -0.15 25.74
N ARG A 111 -5.92 -1.03 26.69
CA ARG A 111 -6.06 -0.76 28.12
C ARG A 111 -4.90 0.14 28.49
N ILE A 112 -4.99 1.39 28.06
CA ILE A 112 -4.12 2.46 28.56
C ILE A 112 -4.48 2.58 30.04
N SER A 113 -3.65 2.02 30.91
CA SER A 113 -3.71 2.29 32.34
C SER A 113 -3.25 3.73 32.53
N LEU A 114 -4.18 4.67 32.36
CA LEU A 114 -3.93 6.06 32.66
C LEU A 114 -3.65 6.18 34.17
N PRO A 115 -2.49 6.70 34.60
CA PRO A 115 -2.27 6.98 36.01
C PRO A 115 -3.37 7.91 36.51
N ALA A 116 -3.80 7.74 37.77
CA ALA A 116 -4.86 8.53 38.38
C ALA A 116 -4.51 10.03 38.31
N GLY A 117 -5.06 10.72 37.30
CA GLY A 117 -4.73 12.11 36.96
C GLY A 117 -4.68 12.38 35.45
N ALA A 118 -4.30 11.39 34.63
CA ALA A 118 -4.13 11.58 33.19
C ALA A 118 -5.46 11.62 32.40
N ALA A 119 -6.56 11.12 32.97
CA ALA A 119 -7.89 11.16 32.33
C ALA A 119 -8.38 12.59 32.03
N ARG A 120 -8.01 13.56 32.89
CA ARG A 120 -8.45 14.95 32.74
C ARG A 120 -7.68 15.69 31.65
N GLU A 121 -6.40 15.35 31.46
CA GLU A 121 -5.56 15.93 30.41
C GLU A 121 -5.93 15.36 29.04
N MET A 122 -6.23 14.06 28.95
CA MET A 122 -6.75 13.44 27.73
C MET A 122 -8.11 14.02 27.31
N ALA A 123 -9.00 14.31 28.25
CA ALA A 123 -10.27 14.98 27.96
C ALA A 123 -10.10 16.43 27.49
N ARG A 124 -8.98 17.10 27.84
CA ARG A 124 -8.61 18.43 27.33
C ARG A 124 -8.07 18.33 25.90
N ILE A 125 -7.21 17.34 25.63
CA ILE A 125 -6.64 17.08 24.29
C ILE A 125 -7.74 16.68 23.29
N MET A 126 -8.72 15.86 23.70
CA MET A 126 -9.83 15.44 22.83
C MET A 126 -10.89 16.51 22.60
N LYS A 127 -10.94 17.57 23.40
CA LYS A 127 -11.78 18.74 23.15
C LYS A 127 -10.98 19.76 22.33
N ILE A 128 -10.70 19.41 21.07
CA ILE A 128 -10.32 20.40 20.05
C ILE A 128 -11.51 21.37 19.91
N PRO A 129 -11.38 22.65 20.27
CA PRO A 129 -12.37 23.65 19.87
C PRO A 129 -12.28 23.79 18.36
N LYS A 130 -13.42 23.69 17.69
CA LYS A 130 -13.58 23.97 16.27
C LYS A 130 -13.22 25.45 16.05
N ASP A 131 -12.05 25.73 15.49
CA ASP A 131 -11.60 27.10 15.27
C ASP A 131 -12.33 27.74 14.08
N SER A 132 -12.73 28.99 14.32
CA SER A 132 -12.99 30.11 13.42
C SER A 132 -14.20 30.11 12.46
N ASP A 133 -14.97 31.19 12.65
CA ASP A 133 -15.64 32.04 11.65
C ASP A 133 -16.85 31.51 10.87
N ASP A 134 -18.04 32.02 11.23
CA ASP A 134 -18.79 32.80 10.26
C ASP A 134 -19.63 33.91 10.91
N MET A 135 -19.45 35.11 10.37
CA MET A 135 -20.20 36.33 10.64
C MET A 135 -21.48 36.31 9.80
N SER A 136 -22.67 36.49 10.39
CA SER A 136 -23.77 37.30 9.80
C SER A 136 -25.11 37.17 10.53
N LYS A 137 -25.68 38.35 10.85
CA LYS A 137 -27.12 38.73 10.84
C LYS A 137 -28.00 38.05 11.92
N HIS A 138 -28.77 38.74 12.75
CA HIS A 138 -29.48 40.02 12.64
C HIS A 138 -29.46 40.80 13.95
#